data_AF-A0A6L7YG70-F1
#
_entry.id   AF-A0A6L7YG70-F1
#
_cell.length_a   1.000
_cell.length_b   1.000
_cell.length_c   1.000
_cell.angle_alpha   90.00
_cell.angle_beta   90.00
_cell.angle_gamma   90.00
#
_symmetry.space_group_name_H-M   'P 1'
#
loop_
_entity.id
_entity.type
_entity.pdbx_description
1 polymer ?
#
loop_
_entity_poly.entity_id
_entity_poly.type
_entity_poly.pdbx_seq_one_letter_code
_entity_poly.pdbx_strand_id
1 'polypeptide(L)'
;MSAQICEFGSGFLRRGCRRDAITDCVYCGRPFCGEHGERAEDYMDVCAGKRCQDKLHDVRAHGEWRRRMSEANRVSVCALGGCAERMRHQCSRCRLLFCPEHIREREVADHSIQPPAKVLAAVCMHCHERRKLWD
;
A
#
# COMPACT_ATOMS: atom_id res chain seq x y z
N MET A 1 -0.05 31.64 -2.53
CA MET A 1 -0.12 30.22 -2.90
C MET A 1 -0.91 30.16 -4.20
N SER A 2 -0.30 29.71 -5.29
CA SER A 2 -1.01 29.61 -6.58
C SER A 2 -2.10 28.54 -6.46
N ALA A 3 -3.34 28.87 -6.82
CA ALA A 3 -4.42 27.89 -6.87
C ALA A 3 -4.07 26.84 -7.93
N GLN A 4 -3.78 25.62 -7.49
CA GLN A 4 -3.58 24.50 -8.41
C GLN A 4 -4.93 24.08 -8.99
N ILE A 5 -4.94 23.64 -10.23
CA ILE A 5 -6.13 23.16 -10.93
C ILE A 5 -6.13 21.63 -10.98
N CYS A 6 -7.32 21.05 -10.94
CA CYS A 6 -7.48 19.61 -11.07
C CYS A 6 -7.00 19.13 -12.45
N GLU A 7 -6.03 18.23 -12.43
CA GLU A 7 -5.44 17.59 -13.60
C GLU A 7 -6.10 16.26 -13.97
N PHE A 8 -7.18 15.88 -13.30
CA PHE A 8 -7.88 14.65 -13.62
C PHE A 8 -8.41 14.66 -15.06
N GLY A 9 -8.20 13.55 -15.78
CA GLY A 9 -8.57 13.41 -17.19
C GLY A 9 -7.71 14.21 -18.16
N SER A 10 -6.67 14.91 -17.69
CA SER A 10 -5.72 15.59 -18.58
C SER A 10 -4.87 14.58 -19.35
N GLY A 11 -4.78 14.78 -20.66
CA GLY A 11 -4.02 13.95 -21.59
C GLY A 11 -3.90 14.64 -22.95
N PHE A 12 -3.11 14.06 -23.86
CA PHE A 12 -2.74 14.69 -25.15
C PHE A 12 -3.94 15.18 -26.00
N LEU A 13 -5.14 14.60 -25.80
CA LEU A 13 -6.35 14.94 -26.57
C LEU A 13 -7.59 15.26 -25.70
N ARG A 14 -7.46 15.31 -24.36
CA ARG A 14 -8.61 15.51 -23.46
C ARG A 14 -8.40 16.75 -22.61
N ARG A 15 -9.42 17.62 -22.55
CA ARG A 15 -9.45 18.69 -21.56
C ARG A 15 -9.68 18.06 -20.19
N GLY A 16 -8.75 18.29 -19.27
CA GLY A 16 -8.91 17.91 -17.86
C GLY A 16 -10.02 18.72 -17.18
N CYS A 17 -10.38 18.31 -15.97
CA CYS A 17 -11.45 18.94 -15.18
C CYS A 17 -11.27 20.46 -14.98
N ARG A 18 -10.05 20.91 -14.67
CA ARG A 18 -9.69 22.34 -14.47
C ARG A 18 -10.43 23.10 -13.35
N ARG A 19 -11.25 22.44 -12.53
CA ARG A 19 -11.74 23.03 -11.28
C ARG A 19 -10.61 23.23 -10.28
N ASP A 20 -10.82 24.05 -9.25
CA ASP A 20 -9.85 24.24 -8.17
C ASP A 20 -9.51 22.90 -7.51
N ALA A 21 -8.21 22.62 -7.41
CA ALA A 21 -7.72 21.46 -6.71
C ALA A 21 -7.82 21.72 -5.20
N ILE A 22 -8.20 20.67 -4.48
CA ILE A 22 -8.28 20.70 -3.01
C ILE A 22 -6.99 20.19 -2.37
N THR A 23 -6.22 19.35 -3.06
CA THR A 23 -4.99 18.70 -2.58
C THR A 23 -4.30 17.93 -3.71
N ASP A 24 -3.13 17.35 -3.43
CA ASP A 24 -2.34 16.51 -4.33
C ASP A 24 -2.50 15.02 -3.98
N CYS A 25 -2.54 14.16 -5.02
CA CYS A 25 -2.61 12.72 -4.81
C CYS A 25 -1.29 12.17 -4.23
N VAL A 26 -1.35 11.51 -3.08
CA VAL A 26 -0.17 10.94 -2.40
C VAL A 26 0.59 9.90 -3.23
N TYR A 27 -0.04 9.29 -4.24
CA TYR A 27 0.59 8.24 -5.06
C TYR A 27 1.17 8.72 -6.38
N CYS A 28 0.60 9.76 -6.99
CA CYS A 28 1.04 10.23 -8.30
C CYS A 28 1.44 11.71 -8.34
N GLY A 29 1.27 12.43 -7.21
CA GLY A 29 1.60 13.85 -7.07
C GLY A 29 0.71 14.80 -7.86
N ARG A 30 -0.34 14.31 -8.53
CA ARG A 30 -1.20 15.15 -9.35
C ARG A 30 -2.29 15.84 -8.52
N PRO A 31 -2.54 17.14 -8.74
CA PRO A 31 -3.61 17.87 -8.07
C PRO A 31 -5.00 17.39 -8.52
N PHE A 32 -5.95 17.28 -7.59
CA PHE A 32 -7.32 16.88 -7.88
C PHE A 32 -8.38 17.68 -7.09
N CYS A 33 -9.60 17.77 -7.62
CA CYS A 33 -10.75 18.42 -6.98
C CYS A 33 -11.63 17.39 -6.24
N GLY A 34 -12.57 17.85 -5.41
CA GLY A 34 -13.42 16.97 -4.59
C GLY A 34 -14.31 15.98 -5.36
N GLU A 35 -14.52 16.16 -6.66
CA GLU A 35 -15.23 15.19 -7.51
C GLU A 35 -14.30 14.13 -8.13
N HIS A 36 -12.99 14.38 -8.14
CA HIS A 36 -12.00 13.55 -8.84
C HIS A 36 -10.95 12.93 -7.92
N GLY A 37 -11.36 12.69 -6.68
CA GLY A 37 -10.61 11.91 -5.72
C GLY A 37 -11.32 11.89 -4.38
N GLU A 38 -10.71 11.20 -3.44
CA GLU A 38 -11.19 11.13 -2.08
C GLU A 38 -10.10 11.57 -1.11
N ARG A 39 -10.54 12.19 -0.01
CA ARG A 39 -9.70 12.43 1.16
C ARG A 39 -9.96 11.29 2.13
N ALA A 40 -9.07 10.30 2.15
CA ALA A 40 -9.19 9.20 3.09
C ALA A 40 -8.58 9.58 4.44
N GLU A 41 -8.82 8.73 5.43
CA GLU A 41 -8.21 8.85 6.77
C GLU A 41 -6.66 8.83 6.69
N ASP A 42 -6.00 9.30 7.75
CA ASP A 42 -4.54 9.29 7.88
C ASP A 42 -3.78 10.05 6.77
N TYR A 43 -4.30 11.21 6.34
CA TYR A 43 -3.68 12.08 5.33
C TYR A 43 -3.52 11.41 3.94
N MET A 44 -4.32 10.38 3.64
CA MET A 44 -4.32 9.71 2.34
C MET A 44 -5.28 10.39 1.38
N ASP A 45 -4.81 11.46 0.74
CA ASP A 45 -5.54 12.12 -0.33
C ASP A 45 -5.24 11.44 -1.68
N VAL A 46 -6.25 10.86 -2.34
CA VAL A 46 -6.05 9.99 -3.51
C VAL A 46 -6.98 10.37 -4.66
N CYS A 47 -6.41 10.63 -5.85
CA CYS A 47 -7.20 10.94 -7.03
C CYS A 47 -7.99 9.73 -7.55
N ALA A 48 -9.01 9.97 -8.37
CA ALA A 48 -9.87 8.94 -8.96
C ALA A 48 -9.18 8.10 -10.07
N GLY A 49 -7.86 8.25 -10.26
CA GLY A 49 -7.12 7.48 -11.26
C GLY A 49 -7.08 6.01 -10.87
N LYS A 50 -7.39 5.10 -11.81
CA LYS A 50 -7.49 3.65 -11.55
C LYS A 50 -6.34 3.09 -10.72
N ARG A 51 -5.08 3.32 -11.13
CA ARG A 51 -3.90 2.81 -10.41
C ARG A 51 -3.78 3.36 -8.98
N CYS A 52 -4.22 4.61 -8.75
CA CYS A 52 -4.18 5.23 -7.42
C CYS A 52 -5.29 4.67 -6.52
N GLN A 53 -6.48 4.46 -7.07
CA GLN A 53 -7.60 3.82 -6.39
C GLN A 53 -7.31 2.35 -6.06
N ASP A 54 -6.70 1.61 -6.98
CA ASP A 54 -6.26 0.22 -6.74
C ASP A 54 -5.29 0.15 -5.54
N LYS A 55 -4.34 1.09 -5.43
CA LYS A 55 -3.41 1.19 -4.30
C LYS A 55 -4.11 1.51 -2.99
N LEU A 56 -5.06 2.46 -2.98
CA LEU A 56 -5.81 2.81 -1.78
C LEU A 56 -6.66 1.63 -1.28
N HIS A 57 -7.33 0.93 -2.20
CA HIS A 57 -8.07 -0.28 -1.88
C HIS A 57 -7.17 -1.37 -1.30
N ASP A 58 -5.97 -1.57 -1.86
CA ASP A 58 -4.97 -2.51 -1.30
C ASP A 58 -4.51 -2.10 0.10
N VAL A 59 -4.30 -0.82 0.40
CA VAL A 59 -3.95 -0.36 1.76
C VAL A 59 -5.08 -0.69 2.73
N ARG A 60 -6.33 -0.37 2.39
CA ARG A 60 -7.52 -0.64 3.22
C ARG A 60 -7.67 -2.15 3.48
N ALA A 61 -7.66 -2.95 2.41
CA ALA A 61 -7.77 -4.40 2.49
C ALA A 61 -6.63 -5.02 3.30
N HIS A 62 -5.41 -4.50 3.17
CA HIS A 62 -4.27 -4.95 3.97
C HIS A 62 -4.43 -4.60 5.46
N GLY A 63 -4.93 -3.40 5.78
CA GLY A 63 -5.19 -2.98 7.15
C GLY A 63 -6.20 -3.90 7.85
N GLU A 64 -7.28 -4.26 7.16
CA GLU A 64 -8.28 -5.22 7.62
C GLU A 64 -7.71 -6.63 7.76
N TRP A 65 -6.99 -7.12 6.73
CA TRP A 65 -6.33 -8.42 6.77
C TRP A 65 -5.35 -8.51 7.94
N ARG A 66 -4.51 -7.48 8.15
CA ARG A 66 -3.51 -7.45 9.21
C ARG A 66 -4.16 -7.51 10.58
N ARG A 67 -5.26 -6.77 10.79
CA ARG A 67 -6.04 -6.82 12.03
C ARG A 67 -6.54 -8.23 12.31
N ARG A 68 -7.21 -8.87 11.33
CA ARG A 68 -7.72 -10.24 11.46
C ARG A 68 -6.62 -11.26 11.77
N MET A 69 -5.52 -11.22 11.02
CA MET A 69 -4.44 -12.20 11.19
C MET A 69 -3.59 -12.00 12.43
N SER A 70 -3.60 -10.79 13.03
CA SER A 70 -2.88 -10.51 14.27
C SER A 70 -3.40 -11.33 15.46
N GLU A 71 -4.67 -11.76 15.42
CA GLU A 71 -5.27 -12.59 16.47
C GLU A 71 -4.59 -13.97 16.56
N ALA A 72 -4.21 -14.57 15.43
CA ALA A 72 -3.49 -15.84 15.40
C ALA A 72 -2.14 -15.75 16.13
N ASN A 73 -1.43 -14.64 15.99
CA ASN A 73 -0.16 -14.44 16.69
C ASN A 73 -0.34 -14.31 18.22
N ARG A 74 -1.50 -13.85 18.71
CA ARG A 74 -1.76 -13.80 20.16
C ARG A 74 -1.77 -15.19 20.80
N VAL A 75 -2.14 -16.22 20.03
CA VAL A 75 -2.16 -17.62 20.46
C VAL A 75 -0.96 -18.42 19.94
N SER A 76 0.12 -17.74 19.55
CA SER A 76 1.37 -18.35 19.04
C SER A 76 1.26 -19.16 17.74
N VAL A 77 0.24 -18.88 16.93
CA VAL A 77 -0.02 -19.55 15.65
C VAL A 77 0.39 -18.66 14.48
N CYS A 78 0.75 -19.29 13.36
CA CYS A 78 1.03 -18.65 12.09
C CYS A 78 -0.08 -17.66 11.68
N ALA A 79 0.30 -16.45 11.25
CA ALA A 79 -0.64 -15.43 10.78
C ALA A 79 -1.22 -15.70 9.38
N LEU A 80 -1.05 -16.90 8.82
CA LEU A 80 -1.79 -17.31 7.61
C LEU A 80 -3.09 -17.99 8.02
N GLY A 81 -4.22 -17.53 7.48
CA GLY A 81 -5.52 -18.13 7.70
C GLY A 81 -5.53 -19.63 7.37
N GLY A 82 -5.96 -20.46 8.31
CA GLY A 82 -6.03 -21.91 8.16
C GLY A 82 -4.74 -22.67 8.49
N CYS A 83 -3.64 -21.99 8.83
CA CYS A 83 -2.40 -22.65 9.27
C CYS A 83 -2.35 -22.74 10.79
N ALA A 84 -2.27 -23.96 11.35
CA ALA A 84 -2.19 -24.19 12.79
C ALA A 84 -0.73 -24.30 13.32
N GLU A 85 0.26 -24.17 12.43
CA GLU A 85 1.67 -24.29 12.79
C GLU A 85 2.15 -23.17 13.70
N ARG A 86 3.17 -23.48 14.51
CA ARG A 86 3.76 -22.52 15.45
C ARG A 86 4.51 -21.42 14.69
N MET A 87 4.26 -20.17 15.09
CA MET A 87 4.95 -19.01 14.52
C MET A 87 6.41 -18.92 15.00
N ARG A 88 7.33 -18.56 14.09
CA ARG A 88 8.78 -18.46 14.40
C ARG A 88 9.46 -17.23 13.80
N HIS A 89 8.99 -16.73 12.65
CA HIS A 89 9.70 -15.68 11.91
C HIS A 89 8.79 -14.47 11.68
N GLN A 90 9.36 -13.26 11.83
CA GLN A 90 8.62 -12.00 11.65
C GLN A 90 8.76 -11.48 10.22
N CYS A 91 7.64 -11.10 9.61
CA CYS A 91 7.66 -10.40 8.34
C CYS A 91 8.13 -8.96 8.53
N SER A 92 9.14 -8.53 7.76
CA SER A 92 9.69 -7.17 7.80
C SER A 92 8.67 -6.08 7.43
N ARG A 93 7.63 -6.42 6.66
CA ARG A 93 6.63 -5.47 6.16
C ARG A 93 5.39 -5.36 7.06
N CYS A 94 4.67 -6.46 7.27
CA CYS A 94 3.44 -6.44 8.08
C CYS A 94 3.66 -6.64 9.59
N ARG A 95 4.89 -6.99 10.01
CA ARG A 95 5.30 -7.27 11.39
C ARG A 95 4.60 -8.46 12.06
N LEU A 96 3.75 -9.19 11.34
CA LEU A 96 3.16 -10.44 11.82
C LEU A 96 4.17 -11.60 11.78
N LEU A 97 3.93 -12.61 12.61
CA LEU A 97 4.75 -13.81 12.75
C LEU A 97 4.15 -14.99 11.98
N PHE A 98 5.03 -15.76 11.32
CA PHE A 98 4.66 -16.88 10.45
C PHE A 98 5.52 -18.11 10.74
N CYS A 99 5.04 -19.29 10.34
CA CYS A 99 5.85 -20.50 10.28
C CYS A 99 6.84 -20.44 9.09
N PRO A 100 7.90 -21.29 9.06
CA PRO A 100 8.91 -21.27 8.00
C PRO A 100 8.36 -21.48 6.57
N GLU A 101 7.20 -22.11 6.42
CA GLU A 101 6.58 -22.36 5.12
C GLU A 101 5.97 -21.08 4.50
N HIS A 102 5.39 -20.22 5.33
CA HIS A 102 4.60 -19.06 4.91
C HIS A 102 5.36 -17.74 4.89
N ILE A 103 6.67 -17.81 5.10
CA ILE A 103 7.60 -16.68 5.07
C ILE A 103 8.88 -17.10 4.38
N ARG A 104 9.42 -16.23 3.53
CA ARG A 104 10.67 -16.49 2.81
C ARG A 104 11.55 -15.26 2.83
N GLU A 105 12.85 -15.47 2.86
CA GLU A 105 13.81 -14.41 2.58
C GLU A 105 13.72 -14.02 1.11
N ARG A 106 13.64 -12.71 0.86
CA ARG A 106 13.54 -12.12 -0.48
C ARG A 106 14.33 -10.84 -0.52
N GLU A 107 14.90 -10.54 -1.68
CA GLU A 107 15.43 -9.20 -1.93
C GLU A 107 14.29 -8.18 -1.95
N VAL A 108 14.45 -7.11 -1.17
CA VAL A 108 13.54 -5.98 -1.14
C VAL A 108 14.33 -4.69 -1.27
N ALA A 109 13.73 -3.69 -1.91
CA ALA A 109 14.27 -2.33 -1.91
C ALA A 109 14.07 -1.71 -0.52
N ASP A 110 15.17 -1.31 0.11
CA ASP A 110 15.18 -0.49 1.30
C ASP A 110 15.26 0.98 0.90
N HIS A 111 14.13 1.67 1.05
CA HIS A 111 14.00 3.10 0.74
C HIS A 111 14.40 4.01 1.92
N SER A 112 14.84 3.45 3.05
CA SER A 112 15.45 4.25 4.13
C SER A 112 16.88 4.70 3.82
N ILE A 113 17.50 4.10 2.80
CA ILE A 113 18.84 4.41 2.31
C ILE A 113 18.73 5.13 0.96
N GLN A 114 19.56 6.16 0.74
CA GLN A 114 19.64 6.88 -0.53
C GLN A 114 21.04 6.69 -1.15
N PRO A 115 21.17 6.06 -2.34
CA PRO A 115 20.10 5.48 -3.16
C PRO A 115 19.50 4.20 -2.52
N PRO A 116 18.26 3.79 -2.91
CA PRO A 116 17.64 2.59 -2.39
C PRO A 116 18.53 1.36 -2.59
N ALA A 117 18.77 0.62 -1.51
CA ALA A 117 19.59 -0.59 -1.52
C ALA A 117 18.73 -1.84 -1.62
N LYS A 118 19.24 -2.90 -2.26
CA LYS A 118 18.62 -4.23 -2.20
C LYS A 118 19.11 -4.95 -0.95
N VAL A 119 18.18 -5.34 -0.07
CA VAL A 119 18.47 -6.08 1.16
C VAL A 119 17.67 -7.38 1.19
N LEU A 120 18.24 -8.43 1.79
CA LEU A 120 17.49 -9.65 2.09
C LEU A 120 16.62 -9.41 3.32
N ALA A 121 15.31 -9.64 3.19
CA ALA A 121 14.38 -9.54 4.30
C ALA A 121 13.36 -10.69 4.28
N ALA A 122 12.93 -11.12 5.46
CA ALA A 122 11.87 -12.11 5.59
C ALA A 122 10.51 -11.49 5.26
N VAL A 123 9.87 -11.97 4.19
CA VAL A 123 8.59 -11.45 3.70
C VAL A 123 7.57 -12.58 3.58
N CYS A 124 6.39 -12.38 4.17
CA CYS A 124 5.29 -13.34 4.06
C CYS A 124 4.70 -13.35 2.65
N MET A 125 4.01 -14.43 2.28
CA MET A 125 3.39 -14.57 0.97
C MET A 125 2.43 -13.42 0.64
N HIS A 126 1.59 -13.01 1.59
CA HIS A 126 0.65 -11.91 1.39
C HIS A 126 1.34 -10.59 1.05
N CYS A 127 2.38 -10.20 1.81
CA CYS A 127 3.13 -8.98 1.54
C CYS A 127 3.93 -9.06 0.24
N HIS A 128 4.38 -10.25 -0.16
CA HIS A 128 5.04 -10.44 -1.44
C HIS A 128 4.08 -10.23 -2.61
N GLU A 129 2.90 -10.86 -2.57
CA GLU A 129 1.89 -10.72 -3.62
C GLU A 129 1.42 -9.27 -3.80
N ARG A 130 1.23 -8.54 -2.69
CA ARG A 130 0.90 -7.11 -2.73
C ARG A 130 1.90 -6.28 -3.52
N ARG A 131 3.20 -6.62 -3.50
CA ARG A 131 4.21 -5.81 -4.21
C ARG A 131 4.08 -5.80 -5.71
N LYS A 132 3.40 -6.78 -6.32
CA LYS A 132 3.05 -6.74 -7.75
C LYS A 132 2.23 -5.50 -8.15
N LEU A 133 1.50 -4.88 -7.22
CA LEU A 133 0.75 -3.64 -7.45
C LEU A 133 1.58 -2.37 -7.25
N TRP A 134 2.60 -2.45 -6.39
CA TRP A 134 3.33 -1.27 -5.89
C TRP A 134 4.65 -1.04 -6.59
N ASP A 135 5.25 -2.10 -7.13
CA ASP A 135 6.39 -2.01 -8.02
C ASP A 135 5.93 -1.56 -9.43
#